data_AF-A0A379ZQW2-F1
#
_entry.id   AF-A0A379ZQW2-F1
#
_cell.length_a   1.000
_cell.length_b   1.000
_cell.length_c   1.000
_cell.angle_alpha   90.00
_cell.angle_beta   90.00
_cell.angle_gamma   90.00
#
_symmetry.space_group_name_H-M   'P 1'
#
loop_
_entity.id
_entity.type
_entity.pdbx_description
1 polymer ?
#
loop_
_entity_poly.entity_id
_entity_poly.type
_entity_poly.pdbx_seq_one_letter_code
_entity_poly.pdbx_strand_id
1 'polypeptide(L)'
;MFDFSTPIDRHGTWCTQWDYIADRFGSDDLLPFTISDMDFATAPCILEALQQRLQHGVLGYSRWQHEDFLGALRHWYQQRFNVAIDTATAVYGPSVIYMAAQLIRQWSVPGDYVVTHTPAYDAFYKVILANQRQLLACPLHKAGDDWRCDMAHLEALLARPQTKILLLCSPHNPTGKVWRRDELQQMAELCERHDVRVISDEIHMDMAWG
;
A
#
# COMPACT_ATOMS: atom_id res chain seq x y z
N MET A 1 18.60 17.89 12.66
CA MET A 1 17.39 17.43 13.38
C MET A 1 16.20 18.00 12.62
N PHE A 2 15.17 17.21 12.38
CA PHE A 2 13.96 17.66 11.67
C PHE A 2 13.01 18.32 12.67
N ASP A 3 12.30 19.36 12.24
CA ASP A 3 11.24 20.00 13.02
C ASP A 3 9.88 19.42 12.62
N PHE A 4 9.28 18.67 13.54
CA PHE A 4 7.92 18.12 13.43
C PHE A 4 6.93 18.82 14.37
N SER A 5 7.35 19.90 15.04
CA SER A 5 6.54 20.62 16.02
C SER A 5 5.94 21.90 15.48
N THR A 6 6.60 22.55 14.51
CA THR A 6 6.06 23.73 13.84
C THR A 6 4.85 23.33 12.98
N PRO A 7 3.64 23.87 13.29
CA PRO A 7 2.48 23.64 12.45
C PRO A 7 2.66 24.29 11.08
N ILE A 8 2.22 23.60 10.03
CA ILE A 8 2.23 24.12 8.67
C ILE A 8 0.78 24.30 8.25
N ASP A 9 0.40 25.54 7.95
CA ASP A 9 -0.93 25.83 7.42
C ASP A 9 -1.04 25.29 5.98
N ARG A 10 -2.03 24.42 5.76
CA ARG A 10 -2.33 23.80 4.46
C ARG A 10 -3.59 24.35 3.81
N HIS A 11 -4.26 25.33 4.40
CA HIS A 11 -5.41 25.97 3.75
C HIS A 11 -4.99 26.69 2.47
N GLY A 12 -5.86 26.65 1.46
CA GLY A 12 -5.61 27.25 0.14
C GLY A 12 -4.57 26.51 -0.70
N THR A 13 -4.19 25.29 -0.31
CA THR A 13 -3.25 24.45 -1.07
C THR A 13 -3.95 23.46 -1.99
N TRP A 14 -5.29 23.45 -1.98
CA TRP A 14 -6.16 22.52 -2.69
C TRP A 14 -6.00 21.07 -2.19
N CYS A 15 -5.69 20.90 -0.90
CA CYS A 15 -5.49 19.58 -0.32
C CYS A 15 -6.83 18.96 0.13
N THR A 16 -7.02 17.66 -0.15
CA THR A 16 -8.24 16.93 0.22
C THR A 16 -8.52 16.98 1.72
N GLN A 17 -7.47 16.96 2.54
CA GLN A 17 -7.58 16.89 3.99
C GLN A 17 -8.21 18.16 4.61
N TRP A 18 -7.76 19.35 4.19
CA TRP A 18 -8.18 20.62 4.80
C TRP A 18 -9.18 21.40 3.94
N ASP A 19 -8.93 21.55 2.64
CA ASP A 19 -9.73 22.41 1.77
C ASP A 19 -11.04 21.77 1.28
N TYR A 20 -11.15 20.44 1.35
CA TYR A 20 -12.30 19.66 0.85
C TYR A 20 -12.96 18.78 1.91
N ILE A 21 -12.80 19.15 3.19
CA ILE A 21 -13.33 18.37 4.31
C ILE A 21 -14.86 18.27 4.30
N ALA A 22 -15.53 19.33 3.84
CA ALA A 22 -16.99 19.38 3.74
C ALA A 22 -17.55 18.40 2.70
N ASP A 23 -16.81 18.07 1.64
CA ASP A 23 -17.23 17.06 0.64
C ASP A 23 -17.43 15.68 1.30
N ARG A 24 -16.68 15.41 2.38
CA ARG A 24 -16.70 14.13 3.09
C ARG A 24 -17.61 14.14 4.32
N PHE A 25 -17.70 15.27 5.03
CA PHE A 25 -18.40 15.34 6.33
C PHE A 25 -19.57 16.33 6.37
N GLY A 26 -19.84 17.08 5.30
CA GLY A 26 -20.94 18.04 5.21
C GLY A 26 -20.76 19.31 6.03
N SER A 27 -19.57 19.55 6.58
CA SER A 27 -19.22 20.76 7.34
C SER A 27 -17.84 21.24 6.95
N ASP A 28 -17.71 22.55 6.76
CA ASP A 28 -16.43 23.24 6.70
C ASP A 28 -15.81 23.34 8.11
N ASP A 29 -14.55 23.79 8.19
CA ASP A 29 -13.84 24.16 9.43
C ASP A 29 -13.78 23.04 10.51
N LEU A 30 -13.68 21.80 10.06
CA LEU A 30 -13.37 20.66 10.92
C LEU A 30 -11.86 20.47 11.02
N LEU A 31 -11.36 19.97 12.16
CA LEU A 31 -9.97 19.54 12.29
C LEU A 31 -9.83 18.10 11.75
N PRO A 32 -9.14 17.89 10.60
CA PRO A 32 -9.10 16.58 9.98
C PRO A 32 -8.08 15.61 10.59
N PHE A 33 -8.51 14.38 10.83
CA PHE A 33 -7.64 13.20 11.01
C PHE A 33 -8.13 12.06 10.12
N THR A 34 -8.07 12.24 8.79
CA THR A 34 -8.95 11.46 7.89
C THR A 34 -8.27 10.84 6.68
N ILE A 35 -7.22 11.45 6.11
CA ILE A 35 -6.50 10.96 4.93
C ILE A 35 -5.06 10.64 5.36
N SER A 36 -4.49 9.61 4.75
CA SER A 36 -3.12 9.15 5.05
C SER A 36 -2.06 9.94 4.26
N ASP A 37 -2.12 11.27 4.33
CA ASP A 37 -0.97 12.15 4.08
C ASP A 37 -0.53 12.81 5.41
N MET A 38 0.50 13.66 5.40
CA MET A 38 1.06 14.22 6.63
C MET A 38 1.03 15.75 6.59
N ASP A 39 0.82 16.37 7.75
CA ASP A 39 0.96 17.82 7.95
C ASP A 39 2.42 18.22 8.30
N PHE A 40 3.39 17.51 7.72
CA PHE A 40 4.82 17.78 7.86
C PHE A 40 5.42 18.26 6.54
N ALA A 41 6.44 19.11 6.63
CA ALA A 41 7.24 19.47 5.47
C ALA A 41 7.97 18.24 4.93
N THR A 42 8.00 18.11 3.61
CA THR A 42 8.86 17.15 2.92
C THR A 42 10.33 17.37 3.32
N ALA A 43 11.09 16.29 3.46
CA ALA A 43 12.50 16.35 3.84
C ALA A 43 13.31 17.31 2.93
N PRO A 44 14.23 18.14 3.48
CA PRO A 44 14.95 19.15 2.71
C PRO A 44 15.70 18.60 1.49
N CYS A 45 16.30 17.41 1.60
CA CYS A 45 17.01 16.78 0.48
C CYS A 45 16.11 16.47 -0.72
N ILE A 46 14.82 16.19 -0.50
CA ILE A 46 13.84 15.98 -1.58
C ILE A 46 13.50 17.33 -2.24
N LEU A 47 13.28 18.37 -1.43
CA LEU A 47 13.00 19.72 -1.93
C LEU A 47 14.18 20.27 -2.75
N GLU A 48 15.42 20.06 -2.27
CA GLU A 48 16.64 20.44 -2.97
C GLU A 48 16.78 19.72 -4.32
N ALA A 49 16.54 18.41 -4.36
CA ALA A 49 16.58 17.63 -5.61
C ALA A 49 15.54 18.12 -6.63
N LEU A 50 14.31 18.43 -6.16
CA LEU A 50 13.26 18.99 -7.01
C LEU A 50 13.64 20.38 -7.54
N GLN A 51 14.17 21.26 -6.68
CA GLN A 51 14.64 22.59 -7.07
C GLN A 51 15.76 22.52 -8.11
N GLN A 52 16.76 21.65 -7.87
CA GLN A 52 17.85 21.42 -8.83
C GLN A 52 17.31 20.91 -10.18
N ARG A 53 16.34 19.97 -10.15
CA ARG A 53 15.72 19.48 -11.38
C ARG A 53 14.99 20.59 -12.15
N LEU A 54 14.33 21.49 -11.45
CA LEU A 54 13.63 22.64 -12.04
C LEU A 54 14.59 23.67 -12.65
N GLN A 55 15.76 23.87 -12.07
CA GLN A 55 16.78 24.81 -12.60
C GLN A 55 17.24 24.48 -14.02
N HIS A 56 17.16 23.22 -14.46
CA HIS A 56 17.47 22.85 -15.84
C HIS A 56 16.50 23.49 -16.86
N GLY A 57 15.25 23.76 -16.48
CA GLY A 57 14.26 24.45 -17.33
C GLY A 57 13.67 23.63 -18.50
N VAL A 58 14.09 22.38 -18.73
CA VAL A 58 13.52 21.48 -19.75
C VAL A 58 12.84 20.30 -19.07
N LEU A 59 11.52 20.17 -19.25
CA LEU A 59 10.66 19.17 -18.60
C LEU A 59 10.01 18.22 -19.63
N GLY A 60 10.80 17.73 -20.58
CA GLY A 60 10.36 16.75 -21.58
C GLY A 60 10.30 15.31 -21.06
N TYR A 61 10.11 14.37 -21.99
CA TYR A 61 10.04 12.94 -21.67
C TYR A 61 11.24 12.46 -20.86
N SER A 62 10.94 11.80 -19.73
CA SER A 62 11.93 11.24 -18.81
C SER A 62 11.73 9.73 -18.71
N ARG A 63 12.82 8.98 -18.57
CA ARG A 63 12.80 7.53 -18.35
C ARG A 63 13.29 7.24 -16.94
N TRP A 64 12.62 6.30 -16.26
CA TRP A 64 12.94 5.95 -14.87
C TRP A 64 13.97 4.80 -14.76
N GLN A 65 14.13 3.99 -15.81
CA GLN A 65 15.01 2.81 -15.79
C GLN A 65 16.49 3.20 -15.99
N HIS A 66 17.07 3.86 -15.00
CA HIS A 66 18.50 4.20 -14.92
C HIS A 66 19.03 3.96 -13.50
N GLU A 67 20.35 3.87 -13.36
CA GLU A 67 20.99 3.46 -12.10
C GLU A 67 20.77 4.44 -10.95
N ASP A 68 20.51 5.73 -11.18
CA ASP A 68 20.21 6.62 -10.05
C ASP A 68 18.90 6.23 -9.36
N PHE A 69 17.89 5.80 -10.14
CA PHE A 69 16.61 5.34 -9.61
C PHE A 69 16.71 3.89 -9.10
N LEU A 70 17.22 2.96 -9.93
CA LEU A 70 17.30 1.54 -9.58
C LEU A 70 18.29 1.28 -8.44
N GLY A 71 19.41 2.01 -8.43
CA GLY A 71 20.41 1.97 -7.36
C GLY A 71 19.86 2.47 -6.04
N ALA A 72 19.03 3.52 -6.03
CA ALA A 72 18.35 3.99 -4.82
C ALA A 72 17.38 2.94 -4.26
N LEU A 73 16.60 2.28 -5.12
CA LEU A 73 15.72 1.18 -4.72
C LEU A 73 16.51 0.02 -4.09
N ARG A 74 17.58 -0.43 -4.78
CA ARG A 74 18.48 -1.50 -4.32
C ARG A 74 19.11 -1.15 -2.96
N HIS A 75 19.58 0.09 -2.83
CA HIS A 75 20.17 0.59 -1.59
C HIS A 75 19.15 0.61 -0.45
N TRP A 76 17.94 1.13 -0.67
CA TRP A 76 16.91 1.23 0.37
C TRP A 76 16.53 -0.15 0.92
N TYR A 77 16.21 -1.11 0.04
CA TYR A 77 15.83 -2.46 0.46
C TYR A 77 16.96 -3.18 1.21
N GLN A 78 18.21 -3.02 0.75
CA GLN A 78 19.36 -3.62 1.44
C GLN A 78 19.58 -2.98 2.82
N GLN A 79 19.48 -1.67 2.95
CA GLN A 79 19.75 -0.98 4.22
C GLN A 79 18.62 -1.09 5.24
N ARG A 80 17.36 -1.02 4.80
CA ARG A 80 16.19 -1.04 5.69
C ARG A 80 15.76 -2.44 6.07
N PHE A 81 15.84 -3.37 5.12
CA PHE A 81 15.24 -4.70 5.28
C PHE A 81 16.25 -5.84 5.14
N ASN A 82 17.52 -5.55 4.82
CA ASN A 82 18.54 -6.55 4.51
C ASN A 82 18.09 -7.50 3.38
N VAL A 83 17.35 -6.96 2.40
CA VAL A 83 16.83 -7.69 1.26
C VAL A 83 17.54 -7.24 -0.01
N ALA A 84 18.14 -8.19 -0.71
CA ALA A 84 18.63 -7.99 -2.07
C ALA A 84 17.45 -8.14 -3.04
N ILE A 85 17.11 -7.06 -3.75
CA ILE A 85 16.07 -7.06 -4.78
C ILE A 85 16.68 -7.21 -6.17
N ASP A 86 15.99 -7.93 -7.05
CA ASP A 86 16.30 -7.95 -8.47
C ASP A 86 15.65 -6.73 -9.15
N THR A 87 16.44 -5.71 -9.45
CA THR A 87 15.95 -4.51 -10.13
C THR A 87 15.49 -4.76 -11.56
N ALA A 88 15.85 -5.89 -12.17
CA ALA A 88 15.36 -6.26 -13.51
C ALA A 88 13.86 -6.62 -13.52
N THR A 89 13.30 -7.01 -12.37
CA THR A 89 11.86 -7.30 -12.23
C THR A 89 11.05 -6.07 -11.80
N ALA A 90 11.70 -4.92 -11.56
CA ALA A 90 11.02 -3.71 -11.15
C ALA A 90 10.10 -3.18 -12.27
N VAL A 91 8.90 -2.77 -11.89
CA VAL A 91 7.95 -2.10 -12.79
C VAL A 91 7.49 -0.80 -12.14
N TYR A 92 7.48 0.26 -12.94
CA TYR A 92 6.97 1.55 -12.49
C TYR A 92 5.46 1.63 -12.71
N GLY A 93 4.74 2.03 -11.66
CA GLY A 93 3.31 2.28 -11.69
C GLY A 93 2.99 3.66 -11.11
N PRO A 94 1.96 4.35 -11.62
CA PRO A 94 1.57 5.68 -11.13
C PRO A 94 0.94 5.65 -9.73
N SER A 95 0.43 4.49 -9.28
CA SER A 95 -0.06 4.28 -7.92
C SER A 95 -0.12 2.79 -7.58
N VAL A 96 -0.11 2.47 -6.29
CA VAL A 96 -0.23 1.09 -5.79
C VAL A 96 -1.55 0.44 -6.22
N ILE A 97 -2.67 1.16 -6.09
CA ILE A 97 -4.00 0.64 -6.47
C ILE A 97 -4.12 0.42 -7.99
N TYR A 98 -3.47 1.25 -8.80
CA TYR A 98 -3.39 0.99 -10.24
C TYR A 98 -2.66 -0.34 -10.52
N MET A 99 -1.52 -0.57 -9.86
CA MET A 99 -0.77 -1.82 -10.03
C MET A 99 -1.55 -3.03 -9.52
N ALA A 100 -2.22 -2.93 -8.37
CA ALA A 100 -3.11 -3.98 -7.87
C ALA A 100 -4.21 -4.32 -8.89
N ALA A 101 -4.84 -3.30 -9.52
CA ALA A 101 -5.82 -3.52 -10.58
C ALA A 101 -5.24 -4.28 -11.80
N GLN A 102 -4.00 -3.95 -12.21
CA GLN A 102 -3.34 -4.65 -13.32
C GLN A 102 -3.06 -6.11 -12.98
N LEU A 103 -2.52 -6.38 -11.79
CA LEU A 103 -2.21 -7.74 -11.35
C LEU A 103 -3.50 -8.57 -11.18
N ILE A 104 -4.56 -7.97 -10.63
CA ILE A 104 -5.89 -8.60 -10.57
C ILE A 104 -6.35 -9.01 -11.97
N ARG A 105 -6.23 -8.12 -12.97
CA ARG A 105 -6.56 -8.41 -14.38
C ARG A 105 -5.73 -9.52 -15.00
N GLN A 106 -4.44 -9.54 -14.69
CA GLN A 106 -3.49 -10.48 -15.27
C GLN A 106 -3.61 -11.89 -14.69
N TRP A 107 -3.94 -12.00 -13.41
CA TRP A 107 -3.91 -13.28 -12.68
C TRP A 107 -5.29 -13.90 -12.43
N SER A 108 -6.37 -13.28 -12.89
CA SER A 108 -7.72 -13.81 -12.75
C SER A 108 -8.63 -13.38 -13.89
N VAL A 109 -9.83 -13.95 -13.94
CA VAL A 109 -10.91 -13.53 -14.85
C VAL A 109 -12.08 -12.92 -14.08
N PRO A 110 -13.03 -12.21 -14.74
CA PRO A 110 -14.26 -11.78 -14.10
C PRO A 110 -14.99 -12.94 -13.42
N GLY A 111 -15.52 -12.70 -12.21
CA GLY A 111 -16.19 -13.70 -11.38
C GLY A 111 -15.28 -14.46 -10.42
N ASP A 112 -13.95 -14.48 -10.65
CA ASP A 112 -12.99 -15.08 -9.71
C ASP A 112 -12.96 -14.33 -8.37
N TYR A 113 -12.44 -15.02 -7.36
CA TYR A 113 -12.37 -14.53 -6.00
C TYR A 113 -11.00 -13.96 -5.64
N VAL A 114 -11.04 -12.81 -4.98
CA VAL A 114 -9.90 -12.17 -4.34
C VAL A 114 -10.13 -12.12 -2.84
N VAL A 115 -9.26 -12.76 -2.07
CA VAL A 115 -9.28 -12.74 -0.60
C VAL A 115 -8.56 -11.49 -0.11
N THR A 116 -9.12 -10.82 0.89
CA THR A 116 -8.42 -9.77 1.67
C THR A 116 -8.78 -9.89 3.13
N HIS A 117 -7.85 -9.49 3.99
CA HIS A 117 -8.13 -9.33 5.42
C HIS A 117 -9.06 -8.14 5.65
N THR A 118 -10.00 -8.25 6.60
CA THR A 118 -10.94 -7.16 6.94
C THR A 118 -10.92 -6.79 8.43
N PRO A 119 -11.21 -5.54 8.83
CA PRO A 119 -11.48 -4.37 7.98
C PRO A 119 -10.27 -4.00 7.11
N ALA A 120 -10.49 -3.42 5.94
CA ALA A 120 -9.44 -3.20 4.94
C ALA A 120 -9.46 -1.76 4.46
N TYR A 121 -8.37 -1.33 3.81
CA TYR A 121 -8.35 -0.08 3.08
C TYR A 121 -9.46 -0.02 2.03
N ASP A 122 -10.27 1.05 2.03
CA ASP A 122 -11.47 1.19 1.20
C ASP A 122 -11.22 0.96 -0.30
N ALA A 123 -10.05 1.37 -0.81
CA ALA A 123 -9.70 1.18 -2.21
C ALA A 123 -9.59 -0.30 -2.63
N PHE A 124 -9.35 -1.24 -1.69
CA PHE A 124 -9.30 -2.67 -2.00
C PHE A 124 -10.67 -3.20 -2.42
N TYR A 125 -11.72 -2.85 -1.67
CA TYR A 125 -13.10 -3.22 -2.06
C TYR A 125 -13.44 -2.67 -3.44
N LYS A 126 -13.15 -1.37 -3.65
CA LYS A 126 -13.44 -0.68 -4.91
C LYS A 126 -12.67 -1.28 -6.09
N VAL A 127 -11.38 -1.55 -5.95
CA VAL A 127 -10.55 -2.05 -7.05
C VAL A 127 -10.92 -3.49 -7.44
N ILE A 128 -11.25 -4.35 -6.47
CA ILE A 128 -11.68 -5.73 -6.73
C ILE A 128 -13.01 -5.72 -7.49
N LEU A 129 -14.01 -4.98 -6.99
CA LEU A 129 -15.34 -4.90 -7.59
C LEU A 129 -15.32 -4.21 -8.96
N ALA A 130 -14.56 -3.13 -9.12
CA ALA A 130 -14.42 -2.43 -10.41
C ALA A 130 -13.79 -3.30 -11.49
N ASN A 131 -12.98 -4.29 -11.11
CA ASN A 131 -12.45 -5.31 -12.03
C ASN A 131 -13.37 -6.53 -12.19
N GLN A 132 -14.60 -6.48 -11.69
CA GLN A 132 -15.60 -7.55 -11.80
C GLN A 132 -15.16 -8.87 -11.13
N ARG A 133 -14.36 -8.80 -10.05
CA ARG A 133 -14.07 -9.94 -9.16
C ARG A 133 -14.98 -9.88 -7.95
N GLN A 134 -15.12 -11.00 -7.25
CA GLN A 134 -15.82 -11.02 -5.96
C GLN A 134 -14.79 -10.99 -4.82
N LEU A 135 -15.09 -10.19 -3.81
CA LEU A 135 -14.28 -10.13 -2.60
C LEU A 135 -14.68 -11.25 -1.64
N LEU A 136 -13.68 -11.98 -1.16
CA LEU A 136 -13.83 -12.86 -0.01
C LEU A 136 -13.15 -12.21 1.19
N ALA A 137 -13.96 -11.83 2.18
CA ALA A 137 -13.46 -11.24 3.41
C ALA A 137 -12.87 -12.33 4.31
N CYS A 138 -11.67 -12.09 4.83
CA CYS A 138 -11.05 -12.85 5.90
C CYS A 138 -10.92 -11.95 7.14
N PRO A 139 -11.92 -11.92 8.04
CA PRO A 139 -11.91 -11.00 9.17
C PRO A 139 -10.71 -11.23 10.10
N LEU A 140 -10.04 -10.14 10.48
CA LEU A 140 -9.08 -10.18 11.58
C LEU A 140 -9.81 -10.11 12.91
N HIS A 141 -9.31 -10.85 13.88
CA HIS A 141 -9.82 -10.88 15.23
C HIS A 141 -8.90 -10.09 16.16
N LYS A 142 -9.45 -9.11 16.87
CA LYS A 142 -8.72 -8.39 17.90
C LYS A 142 -8.50 -9.30 19.11
N ALA A 143 -7.25 -9.43 19.54
CA ALA A 143 -6.81 -10.24 20.67
C ALA A 143 -5.94 -9.39 21.60
N GLY A 144 -6.57 -8.69 22.54
CA GLY A 144 -5.89 -7.67 23.35
C GLY A 144 -5.46 -6.49 22.47
N ASP A 145 -4.17 -6.19 22.48
CA ASP A 145 -3.54 -5.13 21.68
C ASP A 145 -3.06 -5.61 20.30
N ASP A 146 -3.22 -6.91 19.98
CA ASP A 146 -2.84 -7.51 18.69
C ASP A 146 -4.07 -7.84 17.84
N TRP A 147 -3.84 -8.08 16.55
CA TRP A 147 -4.83 -8.58 15.59
C TRP A 147 -4.35 -9.92 15.02
N ARG A 148 -5.25 -10.89 14.92
CA ARG A 148 -4.94 -12.25 14.47
C ARG A 148 -5.80 -12.67 13.30
N CYS A 149 -5.21 -13.36 12.34
CA CYS A 149 -5.92 -14.05 11.28
C CYS A 149 -6.29 -15.46 11.75
N ASP A 150 -7.53 -15.88 11.50
CA ASP A 150 -7.89 -17.30 11.58
C ASP A 150 -7.35 -18.02 10.34
N MET A 151 -6.21 -18.69 10.49
CA MET A 151 -5.52 -19.36 9.38
C MET A 151 -6.31 -20.54 8.81
N ALA A 152 -7.16 -21.20 9.61
CA ALA A 152 -8.02 -22.25 9.11
C ALA A 152 -9.17 -21.67 8.26
N HIS A 153 -9.71 -20.52 8.68
CA HIS A 153 -10.67 -19.78 7.87
C HIS A 153 -10.03 -19.28 6.57
N LEU A 154 -8.82 -18.73 6.64
CA LEU A 154 -8.07 -18.31 5.44
C LEU A 154 -7.88 -19.48 4.47
N GLU A 155 -7.39 -20.63 4.96
CA GLU A 155 -7.23 -21.84 4.13
C GLU A 155 -8.54 -22.25 3.45
N ALA A 156 -9.66 -22.24 4.18
CA ALA A 156 -10.97 -22.57 3.61
C ALA A 156 -11.42 -21.60 2.50
N LEU A 157 -11.02 -20.32 2.56
CA LEU A 157 -11.27 -19.35 1.50
C LEU A 157 -10.34 -19.57 0.29
N LEU A 158 -9.05 -19.83 0.55
CA LEU A 158 -8.04 -20.08 -0.46
C LEU A 158 -8.29 -21.39 -1.24
N ALA A 159 -8.79 -22.42 -0.57
CA ALA A 159 -9.09 -23.73 -1.16
C ALA A 159 -10.25 -23.74 -2.16
N ARG A 160 -11.01 -22.64 -2.29
CA ARG A 160 -12.10 -22.55 -3.26
C ARG A 160 -11.52 -22.51 -4.68
N PRO A 161 -12.02 -23.32 -5.63
CA PRO A 161 -11.44 -23.40 -6.98
C PRO A 161 -11.35 -22.06 -7.75
N GLN A 162 -12.27 -21.14 -7.47
CA GLN A 162 -12.31 -19.79 -8.06
C GLN A 162 -11.47 -18.75 -7.32
N THR A 163 -10.87 -19.08 -6.17
CA THR A 163 -9.93 -18.17 -5.50
C THR A 163 -8.62 -18.15 -6.26
N LYS A 164 -8.20 -16.95 -6.67
CA LYS A 164 -6.98 -16.76 -7.47
C LYS A 164 -5.96 -15.84 -6.83
N ILE A 165 -6.41 -14.93 -5.97
CA ILE A 165 -5.56 -13.88 -5.43
C ILE A 165 -5.82 -13.71 -3.94
N LEU A 166 -4.73 -13.64 -3.17
CA LEU A 166 -4.70 -12.99 -1.86
C LEU A 166 -4.16 -11.56 -2.06
N LEU A 167 -4.98 -10.57 -1.78
CA LEU A 167 -4.56 -9.18 -1.70
C LEU A 167 -4.21 -8.88 -0.23
N LEU A 168 -2.93 -8.94 0.09
CA LEU A 168 -2.36 -8.75 1.42
C LEU A 168 -1.98 -7.28 1.62
N CYS A 169 -2.35 -6.71 2.77
CA CYS A 169 -1.86 -5.40 3.21
C CYS A 169 -0.90 -5.61 4.39
N SER A 170 0.37 -5.19 4.24
CA SER A 170 1.45 -5.49 5.18
C SER A 170 2.48 -4.35 5.25
N PRO A 171 2.49 -3.49 6.29
CA PRO A 171 1.59 -3.46 7.45
C PRO A 171 0.12 -3.22 7.09
N HIS A 172 -0.76 -3.76 7.92
CA HIS A 172 -2.18 -3.83 7.63
C HIS A 172 -2.92 -2.54 8.01
N ASN A 173 -3.43 -1.79 7.02
CA ASN A 173 -4.35 -0.67 7.19
C ASN A 173 -5.80 -1.19 7.26
N PRO A 174 -6.59 -0.87 8.32
CA PRO A 174 -6.40 0.23 9.29
C PRO A 174 -5.87 -0.19 10.67
N THR A 175 -5.59 -1.47 10.88
CA THR A 175 -5.31 -1.97 12.23
C THR A 175 -3.91 -1.63 12.74
N GLY A 176 -2.99 -1.28 11.84
CA GLY A 176 -1.57 -1.09 12.14
C GLY A 176 -0.82 -2.40 12.40
N LYS A 177 -1.44 -3.56 12.14
CA LYS A 177 -0.79 -4.86 12.37
C LYS A 177 0.43 -5.00 11.47
N VAL A 178 1.58 -5.29 12.09
CA VAL A 178 2.76 -5.81 11.41
C VAL A 178 2.71 -7.33 11.49
N TRP A 179 2.71 -8.01 10.35
CA TRP A 179 2.64 -9.47 10.28
C TRP A 179 3.95 -10.09 10.75
N ARG A 180 3.86 -11.10 11.60
CA ARG A 180 5.05 -11.85 12.01
C ARG A 180 5.51 -12.79 10.91
N ARG A 181 6.79 -13.17 10.95
CA ARG A 181 7.40 -14.07 9.97
C ARG A 181 6.69 -15.42 9.88
N ASP A 182 6.30 -16.00 11.01
CA ASP A 182 5.55 -17.27 11.07
C ASP A 182 4.18 -17.14 10.42
N GLU A 183 3.47 -16.03 10.65
CA GLU A 183 2.20 -15.74 9.99
C GLU A 183 2.35 -15.62 8.47
N LEU A 184 3.35 -14.87 8.00
CA LEU A 184 3.65 -14.71 6.56
C LEU A 184 4.06 -16.03 5.91
N GLN A 185 4.87 -16.84 6.59
CA GLN A 185 5.28 -18.14 6.09
C GLN A 185 4.08 -19.09 5.95
N GLN A 186 3.21 -19.14 6.96
CA GLN A 186 2.00 -19.95 6.90
C GLN A 186 1.07 -19.48 5.76
N MET A 187 0.89 -18.17 5.58
CA MET A 187 0.11 -17.63 4.45
C MET A 187 0.72 -18.00 3.10
N ALA A 188 2.04 -17.92 2.95
CA ALA A 188 2.73 -18.30 1.72
C ALA A 188 2.55 -19.79 1.38
N GLU A 189 2.71 -20.67 2.37
CA GLU A 189 2.52 -22.12 2.22
C GLU A 189 1.07 -22.47 1.84
N LEU A 190 0.08 -21.78 2.42
CA LEU A 190 -1.34 -21.94 2.06
C LEU A 190 -1.62 -21.45 0.64
N CYS A 191 -1.09 -20.29 0.26
CA CYS A 191 -1.25 -19.75 -1.09
C CYS A 191 -0.62 -20.67 -2.15
N GLU A 192 0.59 -21.18 -1.90
CA GLU A 192 1.26 -22.13 -2.78
C GLU A 192 0.45 -23.44 -2.93
N ARG A 193 -0.02 -24.00 -1.81
CA ARG A 193 -0.83 -25.23 -1.79
C ARG A 193 -2.09 -25.14 -2.65
N HIS A 194 -2.70 -23.96 -2.71
CA HIS A 194 -3.97 -23.73 -3.40
C HIS A 194 -3.82 -22.98 -4.74
N ASP A 195 -2.60 -22.80 -5.24
CA ASP A 195 -2.30 -22.05 -6.48
C ASP A 195 -2.93 -20.63 -6.48
N VAL A 196 -2.84 -19.96 -5.33
CA VAL A 196 -3.29 -18.58 -5.14
C VAL A 196 -2.10 -17.63 -5.23
N ARG A 197 -2.19 -16.63 -6.11
CA ARG A 197 -1.18 -15.56 -6.23
C ARG A 197 -1.30 -14.57 -5.09
N VAL A 198 -0.18 -13.95 -4.70
CA VAL A 198 -0.17 -12.92 -3.65
C VAL A 198 0.14 -11.56 -4.28
N ILE A 199 -0.68 -10.57 -3.99
CA ILE A 199 -0.35 -9.15 -4.16
C ILE A 199 -0.10 -8.61 -2.75
N SER A 200 1.13 -8.24 -2.44
CA SER A 200 1.49 -7.60 -1.16
C SER A 200 1.55 -6.09 -1.35
N ASP A 201 0.60 -5.36 -0.74
CA ASP A 201 0.67 -3.92 -0.59
C ASP A 201 1.48 -3.58 0.67
N GLU A 202 2.70 -3.11 0.44
CA GLU A 202 3.69 -2.80 1.48
C GLU A 202 3.95 -1.29 1.59
N ILE A 203 3.01 -0.44 1.16
CA ILE A 203 3.22 1.02 1.15
C ILE A 203 3.55 1.61 2.53
N HIS A 204 3.15 0.92 3.60
CA HIS A 204 3.43 1.32 5.00
C HIS A 204 4.67 0.65 5.61
N MET A 205 5.47 -0.10 4.84
CA MET A 205 6.60 -0.90 5.36
C MET A 205 7.64 -0.08 6.12
N ASP A 206 7.83 1.19 5.74
CA ASP A 206 8.80 2.10 6.39
C ASP A 206 8.25 2.74 7.68
N MET A 207 6.95 2.58 7.95
CA MET A 207 6.23 3.16 9.10
C MET A 207 5.74 2.07 10.06
N ALA A 208 6.60 1.09 10.34
CA ALA A 208 6.34 -0.01 11.24
C ALA A 208 7.19 0.13 12.52
N TRP A 209 6.57 -0.11 13.68
CA TRP A 209 7.26 -0.28 14.96
C TRP A 209 7.14 -1.74 15.41
N GLY A 210 8.27 -2.37 15.71
CA GLY A 210 8.35 -3.77 16.13
C GLY A 210 9.79 -4.21 16.25
#